data_AF-A0A1H9J8C0-F1
#
_entry.id   AF-A0A1H9J8C0-F1
#
_cell.length_a   1.000
_cell.length_b   1.000
_cell.length_c   1.000
_cell.angle_alpha   90.00
_cell.angle_beta   90.00
_cell.angle_gamma   90.00
#
_symmetry.space_group_name_H-M   'P 1'
#
loop_
_entity.id
_entity.type
_entity.pdbx_description
1 polymer ?
#
loop_
_entity_poly.entity_id
_entity_poly.type
_entity_poly.pdbx_seq_one_letter_code
_entity_poly.pdbx_strand_id
1 'polypeptide(L)'
;MSPAIDIRTFRTRAATAQQPSALGGNSVQDIVDMDCTETPVLAGVVIERLDAQIGVWQYSLDDGQTWQAVRTDLLHRDGPMGLALALDARLRVLPFGGQRGTVRLVFHPVPFVGGGNGIYRPYPPTDERPEAPTVTLVLGLAAINGAPQSVYVPRLRNKRALAAARAAG
;
A
#
# COMPACT_ATOMS: atom_id res chain seq x y z
N MET A 1 -14.76 8.01 31.42
CA MET A 1 -13.85 8.95 30.71
C MET A 1 -12.61 8.15 30.35
N SER A 2 -12.52 7.70 29.11
CA SER A 2 -11.36 6.95 28.59
C SER A 2 -10.52 7.91 27.73
N PRO A 3 -9.18 7.87 27.82
CA PRO A 3 -8.33 8.84 27.13
C PRO A 3 -8.25 8.53 25.63
N ALA A 4 -8.28 9.60 24.83
CA ALA A 4 -7.99 9.55 23.41
C ALA A 4 -6.49 9.31 23.22
N ILE A 5 -6.12 8.23 22.54
CA ILE A 5 -4.75 7.98 22.10
C ILE A 5 -4.51 8.81 20.85
N ASP A 6 -3.75 9.88 21.00
CA ASP A 6 -3.18 10.68 19.91
C ASP A 6 -1.86 10.03 19.48
N ILE A 7 -1.81 9.52 18.24
CA ILE A 7 -0.57 9.05 17.61
C ILE A 7 -0.49 9.64 16.21
N ARG A 8 0.28 10.72 16.05
CA ARG A 8 0.88 11.12 14.77
C ARG A 8 2.39 11.21 14.93
N THR A 9 3.08 10.14 14.57
CA THR A 9 4.51 10.22 14.21
C THR A 9 4.68 9.57 12.85
N PHE A 10 4.82 10.39 11.81
CA PHE A 10 5.20 9.92 10.48
C PHE A 10 6.69 9.57 10.50
N ARG A 11 7.06 8.29 10.30
CA ARG A 11 8.44 7.88 10.06
C ARG A 11 8.62 7.54 8.58
N THR A 12 9.44 8.32 7.88
CA THR A 12 9.92 8.00 6.54
C THR A 12 11.20 7.16 6.66
N ARG A 13 11.21 5.92 6.19
CA ARG A 13 12.43 5.10 6.11
C ARG A 13 12.99 5.13 4.68
N ALA A 14 14.30 5.29 4.53
CA ALA A 14 14.99 5.26 3.24
C ALA A 14 15.20 3.80 2.78
N ALA A 15 14.96 3.53 1.49
CA ALA A 15 15.05 2.21 0.89
C ALA A 15 16.51 1.76 0.67
N THR A 16 16.79 0.47 0.88
CA THR A 16 17.98 -0.22 0.36
C THR A 16 17.74 -0.62 -1.10
N ALA A 17 18.72 -0.35 -1.97
CA ALA A 17 18.57 -0.44 -3.42
C ALA A 17 18.51 -1.90 -3.93
N GLN A 18 17.45 -2.24 -4.67
CA GLN A 18 17.44 -3.24 -5.74
C GLN A 18 16.33 -2.86 -6.76
N GLN A 19 16.55 -3.06 -8.06
CA GLN A 19 15.73 -2.59 -9.20
C GLN A 19 15.35 -3.77 -10.13
N PRO A 20 14.21 -3.74 -10.89
CA PRO A 20 13.78 -2.61 -11.71
C PRO A 20 12.36 -2.02 -11.51
N SER A 21 12.33 -0.68 -11.61
CA SER A 21 11.32 0.26 -12.16
C SER A 21 9.90 0.38 -11.56
N ALA A 22 9.53 1.65 -11.29
CA ALA A 22 8.17 2.23 -11.23
C ALA A 22 7.17 1.59 -10.24
N LEU A 23 6.95 2.26 -9.10
CA LEU A 23 5.94 1.90 -8.07
C LEU A 23 5.91 0.38 -7.82
N GLY A 24 6.98 -0.13 -7.22
CA GLY A 24 7.13 -1.57 -6.96
C GLY A 24 6.10 -2.15 -6.00
N GLY A 25 5.29 -1.31 -5.34
CA GLY A 25 4.34 -1.72 -4.31
C GLY A 25 5.06 -2.23 -3.06
N ASN A 26 4.61 -1.79 -1.89
CA ASN A 26 5.09 -2.35 -0.64
C ASN A 26 4.48 -3.74 -0.44
N SER A 27 5.19 -4.60 0.28
CA SER A 27 4.64 -5.89 0.68
C SER A 27 3.46 -5.67 1.65
N VAL A 28 2.54 -6.64 1.71
CA VAL A 28 1.47 -6.62 2.72
C VAL A 28 2.07 -6.59 4.13
N GLN A 29 3.18 -7.29 4.36
CA GLN A 29 3.95 -7.21 5.61
C GLN A 29 4.32 -5.77 5.96
N ASP A 30 4.97 -5.06 5.05
CA ASP A 30 5.43 -3.68 5.29
C ASP A 30 4.26 -2.73 5.57
N ILE A 31 3.14 -2.91 4.87
CA ILE A 31 1.91 -2.12 5.05
C ILE A 31 1.31 -2.38 6.43
N VAL A 32 1.31 -3.63 6.89
CA VAL A 32 0.78 -4.01 8.21
C VAL A 32 1.72 -3.54 9.32
N ASP A 33 3.02 -3.80 9.23
CA ASP A 33 4.01 -3.46 10.27
C ASP A 33 4.14 -1.95 10.50
N MET A 34 3.89 -1.14 9.47
CA MET A 34 3.99 0.31 9.58
C MET A 34 2.90 0.92 10.48
N ASP A 35 1.73 0.29 10.59
CA ASP A 35 0.57 0.83 11.32
C ASP A 35 -0.03 -0.13 12.38
N CYS A 36 0.42 -1.38 12.45
CA CYS A 36 -0.08 -2.39 13.37
C CYS A 36 1.07 -3.01 14.19
N THR A 37 1.50 -2.33 15.25
CA THR A 37 2.66 -2.71 16.09
C THR A 37 2.42 -3.88 17.04
N GLU A 38 1.17 -4.33 17.20
CA GLU A 38 0.75 -5.33 18.20
C GLU A 38 0.04 -6.54 17.56
N THR A 39 0.29 -6.83 16.28
CA THR A 39 -0.44 -7.90 15.58
C THR A 39 0.21 -9.27 15.84
N PRO A 40 -0.54 -10.32 16.21
CA PRO A 40 0.00 -11.67 16.39
C PRO A 40 0.65 -12.20 15.10
N VAL A 41 1.44 -13.28 15.18
CA VAL A 41 2.06 -13.91 13.99
C VAL A 41 0.99 -14.18 12.93
N LEU A 42 0.96 -13.35 11.89
CA LEU A 42 0.06 -13.48 10.75
C LEU A 42 0.72 -14.35 9.69
N ALA A 43 -0.09 -14.99 8.85
CA ALA A 43 0.37 -15.53 7.57
C ALA A 43 -0.08 -14.67 6.38
N GLY A 44 -0.99 -13.72 6.60
CA GLY A 44 -1.51 -12.82 5.58
C GLY A 44 -2.75 -12.06 6.01
N VAL A 45 -3.46 -11.54 5.01
CA VAL A 45 -4.67 -10.75 5.17
C VAL A 45 -5.75 -11.21 4.20
N VAL A 46 -7.01 -10.95 4.55
CA VAL A 46 -8.12 -10.94 3.59
C VAL A 46 -8.57 -9.50 3.44
N ILE A 47 -8.31 -8.91 2.27
CA ILE A 47 -8.70 -7.54 1.96
C ILE A 47 -10.21 -7.51 1.72
N GLU A 48 -10.91 -6.73 2.52
CA GLU A 48 -12.35 -6.47 2.43
C GLU A 48 -12.64 -5.27 1.54
N ARG A 49 -11.84 -4.19 1.63
CA ARG A 49 -12.16 -2.93 0.95
C ARG A 49 -10.92 -2.18 0.54
N LEU A 50 -10.98 -1.61 -0.66
CA LEU A 50 -9.96 -0.73 -1.23
C LEU A 50 -10.61 0.51 -1.78
N ASP A 51 -9.95 1.66 -1.67
CA ASP A 51 -10.47 2.89 -2.25
C ASP A 51 -10.37 2.89 -3.78
N ALA A 52 -11.43 2.41 -4.45
CA ALA A 52 -11.50 2.33 -5.90
C ALA A 52 -11.61 3.69 -6.60
N GLN A 53 -11.85 4.78 -5.87
CA GLN A 53 -11.94 6.13 -6.45
C GLN A 53 -10.56 6.74 -6.73
N ILE A 54 -9.52 6.24 -6.04
CA ILE A 54 -8.17 6.77 -6.20
C ILE A 54 -7.43 6.18 -7.40
N GLY A 55 -7.74 4.95 -7.80
CA GLY A 55 -7.06 4.34 -8.93
C GLY A 55 -7.34 2.86 -9.13
N VAL A 56 -6.59 2.27 -10.05
CA VAL A 56 -6.63 0.82 -10.30
C VAL A 56 -5.70 0.12 -9.31
N TRP A 57 -6.29 -0.66 -8.41
CA TRP A 57 -5.55 -1.49 -7.48
C TRP A 57 -5.01 -2.74 -8.15
N GLN A 58 -3.78 -3.10 -7.81
CA GLN A 58 -3.10 -4.27 -8.33
C GLN A 58 -2.34 -4.97 -7.21
N TYR A 59 -2.23 -6.29 -7.35
CA TYR A 59 -1.40 -7.11 -6.48
C TYR A 59 -0.43 -7.95 -7.29
N SER A 60 0.67 -8.37 -6.65
CA SER A 60 1.65 -9.28 -7.20
C SER A 60 1.96 -10.38 -6.20
N LEU A 61 2.15 -11.60 -6.71
CA LEU A 61 2.49 -12.80 -5.94
C LEU A 61 3.92 -13.29 -6.22
N ASP A 62 4.65 -12.57 -7.07
CA ASP A 62 5.97 -12.93 -7.60
C ASP A 62 6.95 -11.75 -7.47
N ASP A 63 6.93 -11.09 -6.32
CA ASP A 63 7.83 -9.98 -5.99
C ASP A 63 7.78 -8.80 -6.97
N GLY A 64 6.61 -8.54 -7.56
CA GLY A 64 6.37 -7.42 -8.46
C GLY A 64 6.75 -7.70 -9.92
N GLN A 65 7.12 -8.94 -10.27
CA GLN A 65 7.41 -9.32 -11.66
C GLN A 65 6.15 -9.29 -12.54
N THR A 66 5.03 -9.79 -12.02
CA THR A 66 3.72 -9.71 -12.66
C THR A 66 2.67 -9.09 -11.73
N TRP A 67 1.71 -8.38 -12.32
CA TRP A 67 0.68 -7.65 -11.59
C TRP A 67 -0.71 -8.01 -12.09
N GLN A 68 -1.59 -8.31 -11.16
CA GLN A 68 -2.99 -8.65 -11.40
C GLN A 68 -3.89 -7.53 -10.88
N ALA A 69 -4.92 -7.17 -11.63
CA ALA A 69 -5.89 -6.18 -11.19
C ALA A 69 -6.75 -6.74 -10.05
N VAL A 70 -6.94 -5.96 -8.99
CA VAL A 70 -7.91 -6.30 -7.95
C VAL A 70 -9.32 -5.96 -8.46
N ARG A 71 -10.21 -6.95 -8.44
CA ARG A 71 -11.64 -6.80 -8.66
C ARG A 71 -12.32 -6.13 -7.47
N THR A 72 -12.21 -4.81 -7.37
CA THR A 72 -12.86 -4.02 -6.31
C THR A 72 -14.39 -4.09 -6.38
N ASP A 73 -14.96 -4.41 -7.55
CA ASP A 73 -16.39 -4.71 -7.72
C ASP A 73 -16.84 -5.92 -6.88
N LEU A 74 -16.00 -6.96 -6.78
CA LEU A 74 -16.28 -8.12 -5.94
C LEU A 74 -16.13 -7.80 -4.45
N LEU A 75 -15.15 -6.97 -4.10
CA LEU A 75 -14.90 -6.56 -2.71
C LEU A 75 -15.99 -5.63 -2.16
N HIS A 76 -16.58 -4.78 -3.01
CA HIS A 76 -17.58 -3.79 -2.58
C HIS A 76 -19.03 -4.26 -2.71
N ARG A 77 -19.25 -5.46 -3.25
CA ARG A 77 -20.57 -6.12 -3.29
C ARG A 77 -21.05 -6.41 -1.87
N ASP A 78 -22.37 -6.42 -1.68
CA ASP A 78 -22.98 -6.89 -0.43
C ASP A 78 -22.65 -8.36 -0.15
N GLY A 79 -22.15 -8.63 1.05
CA GLY A 79 -21.71 -9.96 1.49
C GLY A 79 -20.21 -10.03 1.76
N PRO A 80 -19.74 -11.06 2.47
CA PRO A 80 -18.42 -10.99 3.07
C PRO A 80 -17.35 -11.58 2.14
N MET A 81 -17.19 -11.03 0.93
CA MET A 81 -16.20 -11.52 -0.04
C MET A 81 -14.91 -10.68 0.02
N GLY A 82 -13.76 -11.31 0.21
CA GLY A 82 -12.47 -10.63 0.30
C GLY A 82 -11.36 -11.28 -0.51
N LEU A 83 -10.30 -10.54 -0.81
CA LEU A 83 -9.11 -11.04 -1.50
C LEU A 83 -8.06 -11.50 -0.49
N ALA A 84 -7.74 -12.79 -0.47
CA ALA A 84 -6.71 -13.33 0.41
C ALA A 84 -5.31 -13.10 -0.18
N LEU A 85 -4.43 -12.46 0.59
CA LEU A 85 -3.03 -12.21 0.22
C LEU A 85 -2.09 -12.66 1.34
N ALA A 86 -1.03 -13.36 0.98
CA ALA A 86 0.10 -13.62 1.88
C ALA A 86 0.88 -12.34 2.18
N LEU A 87 1.69 -12.35 3.25
CA LEU A 87 2.42 -11.17 3.72
C LEU A 87 3.50 -10.69 2.74
N ASP A 88 4.06 -11.60 1.96
CA ASP A 88 5.05 -11.33 0.91
C ASP A 88 4.42 -10.84 -0.40
N ALA A 89 3.09 -10.95 -0.56
CA ALA A 89 2.40 -10.35 -1.70
C ALA A 89 2.60 -8.83 -1.69
N ARG A 90 2.71 -8.23 -2.87
CA ARG A 90 2.85 -6.77 -3.01
C ARG A 90 1.53 -6.16 -3.42
N LEU A 91 1.24 -4.98 -2.89
CA LEU A 91 0.05 -4.21 -3.23
C LEU A 91 0.46 -2.85 -3.79
N ARG A 92 -0.22 -2.41 -4.85
CA ARG A 92 -0.07 -1.05 -5.39
C ARG A 92 -1.40 -0.50 -5.89
N VAL A 93 -1.46 0.81 -6.02
CA VAL A 93 -2.54 1.54 -6.69
C VAL A 93 -1.95 2.42 -7.78
N LEU A 94 -2.47 2.30 -9.00
CA LEU A 94 -2.16 3.19 -10.12
C LEU A 94 -3.14 4.37 -10.07
N PRO A 95 -2.73 5.56 -9.58
CA PRO A 95 -3.67 6.62 -9.31
C PRO A 95 -4.27 7.16 -10.61
N PHE A 96 -5.55 7.51 -10.58
CA PHE A 96 -6.12 8.34 -11.64
C PHE A 96 -5.42 9.71 -11.65
N GLY A 97 -5.31 10.34 -12.82
CA GLY A 97 -4.55 11.58 -12.98
C GLY A 97 -4.97 12.67 -12.00
N GLY A 98 -4.01 13.36 -11.40
CA GLY A 98 -4.24 14.48 -10.47
C GLY A 98 -4.50 14.08 -9.01
N GLN A 99 -4.62 12.79 -8.69
CA GLN A 99 -4.87 12.34 -7.32
C GLN A 99 -3.61 12.46 -6.44
N ARG A 100 -3.75 13.21 -5.35
CA ARG A 100 -2.81 13.28 -4.23
C ARG A 100 -3.61 13.06 -2.96
N GLY A 101 -3.10 12.24 -2.05
CA GLY A 101 -3.76 12.07 -0.76
C GLY A 101 -3.51 10.73 -0.10
N THR A 102 -4.43 10.40 0.80
CA THR A 102 -4.48 9.13 1.52
C THR A 102 -5.54 8.23 0.91
N VAL A 103 -5.36 6.91 1.03
CA VAL A 103 -6.30 5.88 0.61
C VAL A 103 -6.81 5.12 1.84
N ARG A 104 -8.06 4.64 1.77
CA ARG A 104 -8.58 3.70 2.76
C ARG A 104 -8.38 2.25 2.30
N LEU A 105 -7.86 1.43 3.20
CA LEU A 105 -7.72 -0.02 3.05
C LEU A 105 -8.38 -0.68 4.27
N VAL A 106 -9.18 -1.72 4.04
CA VAL A 106 -9.78 -2.54 5.10
C VAL A 106 -9.44 -3.99 4.87
N PHE A 107 -9.00 -4.68 5.91
CA PHE A 107 -8.68 -6.09 5.83
C PHE A 107 -8.87 -6.81 7.17
N HIS A 108 -8.88 -8.13 7.10
CA HIS A 108 -8.86 -9.02 8.25
C HIS A 108 -7.55 -9.78 8.28
N PRO A 109 -6.77 -9.71 9.37
CA PRO A 109 -5.58 -10.53 9.54
C PRO A 109 -5.96 -12.02 9.55
N VAL A 110 -5.14 -12.91 8.97
CA VAL A 110 -5.40 -14.35 8.99
C VAL A 110 -4.16 -15.16 9.41
N PRO A 111 -4.35 -16.24 10.21
CA PRO A 111 -3.25 -17.11 10.64
C PRO A 111 -2.76 -18.05 9.52
N PHE A 112 -3.52 -18.17 8.43
CA PHE A 112 -3.16 -19.01 7.29
C PHE A 112 -3.78 -18.50 5.97
N VAL A 113 -2.97 -18.44 4.92
CA VAL A 113 -3.44 -18.14 3.55
C VAL A 113 -3.50 -19.41 2.69
N GLY A 114 -2.60 -20.38 2.93
CA GLY A 114 -2.52 -21.65 2.18
C GLY A 114 -2.42 -21.47 0.67
N GLY A 115 -2.97 -22.41 -0.10
CA GLY A 115 -3.13 -22.27 -1.56
C GLY A 115 -4.14 -21.20 -2.00
N GLY A 116 -4.61 -20.36 -1.07
CA GLY A 116 -5.60 -19.30 -1.32
C GLY A 116 -4.98 -17.93 -1.63
N ASN A 117 -3.67 -17.81 -1.83
CA ASN A 117 -3.03 -16.54 -2.16
C ASN A 117 -3.53 -16.03 -3.54
N GLY A 118 -4.05 -14.81 -3.59
CA GLY A 118 -4.69 -14.24 -4.78
C GLY A 118 -6.12 -14.73 -5.05
N ILE A 119 -6.73 -15.47 -4.12
CA ILE A 119 -8.10 -16.01 -4.29
C ILE A 119 -9.12 -15.15 -3.55
N TYR A 120 -10.26 -14.90 -4.19
CA TYR A 120 -11.43 -14.32 -3.57
C TYR A 120 -12.16 -15.37 -2.74
N ARG A 121 -12.36 -15.12 -1.46
CA ARG A 121 -13.05 -16.05 -0.55
C ARG A 121 -13.95 -15.32 0.43
N PRO A 122 -15.01 -16.00 0.93
CA PRO A 122 -15.75 -15.50 2.07
C PRO A 122 -14.85 -15.28 3.28
N TYR A 123 -14.99 -14.16 3.97
CA TYR A 123 -14.48 -13.97 5.33
C TYR A 123 -15.66 -14.08 6.32
N PRO A 124 -15.45 -14.59 7.53
CA PRO A 124 -16.50 -14.57 8.54
C PRO A 124 -16.82 -13.12 8.93
N PRO A 125 -18.11 -12.75 9.13
CA PRO A 125 -18.48 -11.41 9.60
C PRO A 125 -17.84 -11.09 10.95
N THR A 126 -17.65 -9.81 11.24
CA THR A 126 -16.92 -9.32 12.43
C THR A 126 -17.42 -9.94 13.75
N ASP A 127 -18.73 -10.14 13.87
CA ASP A 127 -19.38 -10.68 15.08
C ASP A 127 -19.05 -12.16 15.33
N GLU A 128 -18.61 -12.89 14.31
CA GLU A 128 -18.21 -14.29 14.39
C GLU A 128 -16.70 -14.48 14.62
N ARG A 129 -15.93 -13.39 14.73
CA ARG A 129 -14.46 -13.43 14.87
C ARG A 129 -13.92 -12.43 15.90
N PRO A 130 -14.21 -12.61 17.20
CA PRO A 130 -13.74 -11.71 18.24
C PRO A 130 -12.20 -11.66 18.36
N GLU A 131 -11.49 -12.73 17.97
CA GLU A 131 -10.02 -12.81 18.03
C GLU A 131 -9.26 -12.26 16.82
N ALA A 132 -9.93 -11.83 15.74
CA ALA A 132 -9.24 -11.21 14.61
C ALA A 132 -9.97 -9.96 14.12
N PRO A 133 -9.54 -8.78 14.60
CA PRO A 133 -10.25 -7.54 14.35
C PRO A 133 -10.20 -7.18 12.86
N THR A 134 -11.28 -6.55 12.39
CA THR A 134 -11.24 -5.78 11.15
C THR A 134 -10.28 -4.60 11.33
N VAL A 135 -9.26 -4.53 10.49
CA VAL A 135 -8.28 -3.46 10.49
C VAL A 135 -8.65 -2.47 9.39
N THR A 136 -8.78 -1.20 9.76
CA THR A 136 -8.92 -0.08 8.81
C THR A 136 -7.65 0.76 8.87
N LEU A 137 -7.00 0.92 7.72
CA LEU A 137 -5.87 1.83 7.54
C LEU A 137 -6.25 3.00 6.63
N VAL A 138 -5.67 4.17 6.93
CA VAL A 138 -5.71 5.36 6.07
C VAL A 138 -4.27 5.76 5.77
N LEU A 139 -3.83 5.48 4.54
CA LEU A 139 -2.40 5.46 4.18
C LEU A 139 -2.08 6.48 3.10
N GLY A 140 -0.93 7.15 3.19
CA GLY A 140 -0.44 7.94 2.06
C GLY A 140 -0.07 7.04 0.87
N LEU A 141 -0.16 7.54 -0.36
CA LEU A 141 0.16 6.72 -1.55
C LEU A 141 1.57 6.10 -1.54
N ALA A 142 2.56 6.76 -0.94
CA ALA A 142 3.92 6.23 -0.81
C ALA A 142 4.01 5.01 0.13
N ALA A 143 3.12 4.91 1.11
CA ALA A 143 3.03 3.74 2.00
C ALA A 143 2.46 2.50 1.30
N ILE A 144 1.69 2.69 0.22
CA ILE A 144 1.20 1.59 -0.61
C ILE A 144 2.17 1.32 -1.76
N ASN A 145 2.53 2.34 -2.54
CA ASN A 145 3.26 2.16 -3.79
C ASN A 145 4.79 2.07 -3.62
N GLY A 146 5.30 2.35 -2.42
CA GLY A 146 6.70 2.64 -2.18
C GLY A 146 7.08 4.06 -2.58
N ALA A 147 8.22 4.55 -2.05
CA ALA A 147 8.77 5.83 -2.47
C ALA A 147 9.31 5.73 -3.91
N PRO A 148 9.06 6.74 -4.79
CA PRO A 148 9.75 6.83 -6.07
C PRO A 148 11.26 6.79 -5.81
N GLN A 149 12.00 6.04 -6.62
CA GLN A 149 13.46 6.09 -6.53
C GLN A 149 13.92 7.53 -6.73
N SER A 150 14.82 8.02 -5.88
CA SER A 150 15.48 9.29 -6.10
C SER A 150 16.36 9.16 -7.35
N VAL A 151 15.79 9.48 -8.51
CA VAL A 151 16.59 9.66 -9.70
C VAL A 151 17.35 10.95 -9.48
N TYR A 152 18.66 10.86 -9.29
CA TYR A 152 19.52 12.02 -9.35
C TYR A 152 19.37 12.64 -10.75
N VAL A 153 18.59 13.72 -10.83
CA VAL A 153 18.55 14.57 -12.02
C VAL A 153 19.66 15.59 -11.80
N PRO A 154 20.80 15.51 -12.50
CA PRO A 154 21.78 16.58 -12.45
C PRO A 154 21.05 17.86 -12.86
N ARG A 155 21.00 18.85 -11.97
CA ARG A 155 20.43 20.16 -12.33
C ARG A 155 21.18 20.61 -13.57
N LEU A 156 20.50 20.72 -14.71
CA LEU A 156 21.09 21.28 -15.91
C LEU A 156 21.49 22.71 -15.54
N ARG A 157 22.78 22.94 -15.26
CA ARG A 157 23.32 24.28 -15.00
C ARG A 157 23.11 25.05 -16.29
N ASN A 158 22.05 25.86 -16.32
CA ASN A 158 21.71 26.69 -17.48
C ASN A 158 22.90 27.60 -17.78
N LYS A 159 23.72 27.22 -18.78
CA LYS A 159 24.91 27.99 -19.22
C LYS A 159 24.55 29.43 -19.58
N ARG A 160 23.29 29.66 -20.02
CA ARG A 160 22.73 31.00 -20.31
C ARG A 160 22.64 31.92 -19.08
N ALA A 161 22.30 31.39 -17.90
CA ALA A 161 22.23 32.21 -16.68
C ALA A 161 23.62 32.67 -16.20
N LEU A 162 24.65 31.84 -16.40
CA LEU A 162 26.03 32.18 -16.09
C LEU A 162 26.62 33.20 -17.07
N ALA A 163 26.23 33.13 -18.35
CA ALA A 163 26.65 34.10 -19.36
C ALA A 163 26.03 35.50 -19.11
N ALA A 164 24.75 35.54 -18.72
CA ALA A 164 24.09 36.78 -18.33
C ALA A 164 24.71 37.41 -17.07
N ALA A 165 25.12 36.59 -16.09
CA ALA A 165 25.80 37.06 -14.89
C ALA A 165 27.24 37.56 -15.15
N ARG A 166 27.92 37.08 -16.20
CA ARG A 166 29.25 37.56 -16.59
C ARG A 166 29.24 38.81 -17.46
N ALA A 167 28.10 39.13 -18.09
CA ALA A 167 27.94 40.32 -18.90
C ALA A 167 27.44 41.53 -18.08
N ALA A 168 27.09 41.33 -16.81
CA ALA A 168 26.54 42.33 -15.91
C ALA A 168 27.53 42.80 -14.81
N GLY A 169 28.80 42.42 -14.91
CA GLY A 169 29.91 42.93 -14.09
C GLY A 169 30.99 43.52 -14.98
#